data_AF-A0A850QVC6-F1
#
_entry.id   AF-A0A850QVC6-F1
#
_cell.length_a   1.000
_cell.length_b   1.000
_cell.length_c   1.000
_cell.angle_alpha   90.00
_cell.angle_beta   90.00
_cell.angle_gamma   90.00
#
_symmetry.space_group_name_H-M   'P 1'
#
loop_
_entity.id
_entity.type
_entity.pdbx_description
1 polymer ?
#
loop_
_entity_poly.entity_id
_entity_poly.type
_entity_poly.pdbx_seq_one_letter_code
_entity_poly.pdbx_strand_id
1 'polypeptide(L)'
;MSKQIRQAVAEGMSKLGINIQPHDNFSTIVILILCTVVAFGTYVIVRWGVLKILNAMIKRTKSQWGTILVHHQVLEKLCLIIPAVVMNLLIPLVLDQYVLLSDLIDRVLGIWLIFALIRSSYAFLDASNDIFNMNHLSKNLPVKSFVQLFKLTIFFIGFFVGISILADRSPVYFLSGLGVATGLVLLMFKDTILGFVAGIQLAANQMIQVGDWIQMDKYGANGSVD
;
A
#
# COMPACT_ATOMS: atom_id res chain seq x y z
N MET A 1 17.38 4.23 -5.18
CA MET A 1 17.03 5.28 -4.20
C MET A 1 17.48 4.93 -2.79
N SER A 2 17.31 3.69 -2.30
CA SER A 2 17.82 3.24 -0.99
C SER A 2 19.36 3.26 -0.86
N LYS A 3 20.12 2.88 -1.89
CA LYS A 3 21.61 2.88 -1.84
C LYS A 3 22.24 4.28 -1.69
N GLN A 4 21.72 5.30 -2.38
CA GLN A 4 22.25 6.67 -2.28
C GLN A 4 21.94 7.31 -0.92
N ILE A 5 20.75 7.06 -0.36
CA ILE A 5 20.40 7.52 0.99
C ILE A 5 21.26 6.80 2.03
N ARG A 6 21.51 5.49 1.85
CA ARG A 6 22.42 4.72 2.71
C ARG A 6 23.86 5.22 2.64
N GLN A 7 24.35 5.58 1.45
CA GLN A 7 25.68 6.19 1.28
C GLN A 7 25.76 7.57 1.92
N ALA A 8 24.74 8.42 1.76
CA ALA A 8 24.71 9.74 2.41
C ALA A 8 24.66 9.64 3.95
N VAL A 9 23.94 8.65 4.49
CA VAL A 9 23.91 8.36 5.93
C VAL A 9 25.25 7.79 6.39
N ALA A 10 25.87 6.90 5.62
CA ALA A 10 27.20 6.36 5.92
C ALA A 10 28.30 7.44 5.88
N GLU A 11 28.24 8.37 4.93
CA GLU A 11 29.14 9.54 4.87
C GLU A 11 28.90 10.53 6.01
N GLY A 12 27.65 10.72 6.43
CA GLY A 12 27.31 11.52 7.61
C GLY A 12 27.85 10.91 8.90
N MET A 13 27.82 9.58 9.01
CA MET A 13 28.37 8.83 10.14
C MET A 13 29.92 8.76 10.11
N SER A 14 30.55 8.74 8.92
CA SER A 14 32.01 8.81 8.81
C SER A 14 32.56 10.17 9.24
N LYS A 15 31.82 11.26 8.98
CA LYS A 15 32.14 12.62 9.50
C LYS A 15 32.02 12.74 11.03
N LEU A 16 31.24 11.88 11.67
CA LEU A 16 31.14 11.78 13.14
C LEU A 16 32.24 10.91 13.77
N GLY A 17 33.22 10.44 12.98
CA GLY A 17 34.37 9.67 13.48
C GLY A 17 34.09 8.16 13.64
N ILE A 18 32.93 7.68 13.19
CA ILE A 18 32.62 6.25 13.17
C ILE A 18 33.11 5.70 11.83
N ASN A 19 34.29 5.09 11.81
CA ASN A 19 34.81 4.42 10.62
C ASN A 19 34.01 3.12 10.39
N ILE A 20 33.20 3.08 9.34
CA ILE A 20 32.28 1.98 9.01
C ILE A 20 32.99 0.87 8.24
N GLN A 21 34.30 0.98 7.99
CA GLN A 21 35.10 -0.15 7.49
C GLN A 21 35.52 -1.03 8.67
N PRO A 22 34.85 -2.17 8.91
CA PRO A 22 35.21 -3.06 9.99
C PRO A 22 36.40 -3.88 9.50
N HIS A 23 37.60 -3.52 9.94
CA HIS A 23 38.77 -4.36 9.69
C HIS A 23 38.83 -5.57 10.64
N ASP A 24 38.00 -5.59 11.70
CA ASP A 24 37.94 -6.60 12.76
C ASP A 24 36.52 -6.91 13.24
N ASN A 25 36.23 -8.20 13.53
CA ASN A 25 34.93 -8.70 14.03
C ASN A 25 34.42 -7.99 15.30
N PHE A 26 35.32 -7.44 16.12
CA PHE A 26 34.97 -6.73 17.35
C PHE A 26 34.29 -5.38 17.08
N SER A 27 34.76 -4.63 16.08
CA SER A 27 34.19 -3.35 15.68
C SER A 27 32.78 -3.51 15.11
N THR A 28 32.52 -4.60 14.38
CA THR A 28 31.17 -4.88 13.85
C THR A 28 30.16 -5.14 14.97
N ILE A 29 30.55 -5.87 16.02
CA ILE A 29 29.68 -6.15 17.17
C ILE A 29 29.34 -4.86 17.92
N VAL A 30 30.31 -3.96 18.12
CA VAL A 30 30.09 -2.66 18.78
C VAL A 30 29.14 -1.77 17.97
N ILE A 31 29.33 -1.69 16.65
CA ILE A 31 28.44 -0.91 15.76
C ILE A 31 27.02 -1.51 15.73
N LEU A 32 26.90 -2.84 15.79
CA LEU A 32 25.63 -3.56 15.83
C LEU A 32 24.86 -3.30 17.13
N ILE A 33 25.56 -3.31 18.25
CA ILE A 33 24.98 -2.94 19.55
C ILE A 33 24.53 -1.48 19.52
N LEU A 34 25.36 -0.56 19.01
CA LEU A 34 25.03 0.87 18.93
C LEU A 34 23.78 1.10 18.05
N CYS A 35 23.72 0.50 16.86
CA CYS A 35 22.56 0.63 15.96
C CYS A 35 21.30 0.00 16.55
N THR A 36 21.42 -1.13 17.24
CA THR A 36 20.29 -1.76 17.94
C THR A 36 19.76 -0.86 19.06
N VAL A 37 20.66 -0.24 19.83
CA VAL A 37 20.30 0.74 20.86
C VAL A 37 19.63 1.97 20.26
N VAL A 38 20.11 2.48 19.12
CA VAL A 38 19.49 3.62 18.41
C VAL A 38 18.11 3.27 17.86
N ALA A 39 17.96 2.08 17.25
CA ALA A 39 16.68 1.60 16.74
C ALA A 39 15.66 1.38 17.88
N PHE A 40 16.11 0.77 18.98
CA PHE A 40 15.30 0.58 20.17
C PHE A 40 14.94 1.91 20.85
N GLY A 41 15.90 2.84 20.95
CA GLY A 41 15.68 4.18 21.49
C GLY A 41 14.64 4.94 20.67
N THR A 42 14.72 4.88 19.34
CA THR A 42 13.73 5.50 18.44
C THR A 42 12.34 4.91 18.68
N TYR A 43 12.24 3.59 18.79
CA TYR A 43 10.98 2.91 19.09
C TYR A 43 10.37 3.36 20.43
N VAL A 44 11.20 3.43 21.49
CA VAL A 44 10.77 3.84 22.83
C VAL A 44 10.34 5.31 22.83
N ILE A 45 11.12 6.22 22.24
CA ILE A 45 10.81 7.65 22.18
C ILE A 45 9.47 7.89 21.48
N VAL A 46 9.26 7.23 20.33
CA VAL A 46 8.03 7.38 19.56
C VAL A 46 6.83 6.85 20.35
N ARG A 47 6.93 5.64 20.92
CA ARG A 47 5.80 5.00 21.61
C ARG A 47 5.46 5.66 22.94
N TRP A 48 6.45 6.08 23.72
CA TRP A 48 6.25 6.61 25.06
C TRP A 48 6.09 8.14 25.09
N GLY A 49 6.81 8.86 24.23
CA GLY A 49 6.78 10.33 24.16
C GLY A 49 5.72 10.83 23.20
N VAL A 50 5.95 10.62 21.90
CA VAL A 50 5.16 11.25 20.82
C VAL A 50 3.68 10.88 20.91
N LEU A 51 3.36 9.60 21.09
CA LEU A 51 1.96 9.15 21.18
C LEU A 51 1.25 9.64 22.44
N LYS A 52 1.95 9.70 23.58
CA LYS A 52 1.37 10.17 24.83
C LYS A 52 1.05 11.66 24.75
N ILE A 53 1.95 12.46 24.16
CA ILE A 53 1.75 13.90 23.98
C ILE A 53 0.61 14.16 23.00
N LEU A 54 0.61 13.52 21.83
CA LEU A 54 -0.43 13.69 20.82
C LEU A 54 -1.82 13.29 21.34
N ASN A 55 -1.94 12.14 22.00
CA ASN A 55 -3.19 11.70 22.59
C ASN A 55 -3.65 12.63 23.74
N ALA A 56 -2.71 13.17 24.54
CA ALA A 56 -3.04 14.13 25.59
C ALA A 56 -3.51 15.49 25.04
N MET A 57 -2.87 15.99 23.97
CA MET A 57 -3.27 17.24 23.32
C MET A 57 -4.68 17.12 22.71
N ILE A 58 -4.95 16.01 22.02
CA ILE A 58 -6.25 15.80 21.37
C ILE A 58 -7.39 15.68 22.39
N LYS A 59 -7.16 14.98 23.51
CA LYS A 59 -8.12 14.90 24.61
C LYS A 59 -8.37 16.26 25.27
N ARG A 60 -7.37 17.13 25.33
CA ARG A 60 -7.51 18.51 25.86
C ARG A 60 -8.34 19.41 24.96
N THR A 61 -8.26 19.24 23.64
CA THR A 61 -8.96 20.11 22.67
C THR A 61 -10.48 19.85 22.59
N LYS A 62 -11.01 18.78 23.19
CA LYS A 62 -12.45 18.37 23.12
C LYS A 62 -13.05 18.35 21.71
N SER A 63 -12.21 18.24 20.67
CA SER A 63 -12.67 18.17 19.28
C SER A 63 -13.22 16.78 18.97
N GLN A 64 -14.42 16.72 18.40
CA GLN A 64 -15.05 15.45 18.01
C GLN A 64 -14.22 14.71 16.94
N TRP A 65 -13.64 15.45 15.99
CA TRP A 65 -12.75 14.94 14.94
C TRP A 65 -11.48 14.32 15.51
N GLY A 66 -10.87 15.00 16.48
CA GLY A 66 -9.67 14.51 17.16
C GLY A 66 -9.94 13.21 17.92
N THR A 67 -11.10 13.09 18.56
CA THR A 67 -11.49 11.89 19.30
C THR A 67 -11.61 10.67 18.38
N ILE A 68 -12.11 10.85 17.16
CA ILE A 68 -12.23 9.78 16.14
C ILE A 68 -10.86 9.34 15.62
N LEU A 69 -9.93 10.29 15.41
CA LEU A 69 -8.55 9.99 15.00
C LEU A 69 -7.81 9.14 16.06
N VAL A 70 -8.02 9.46 17.34
CA VAL A 70 -7.46 8.68 18.46
C VAL A 70 -8.12 7.30 18.54
N HIS A 71 -9.43 7.21 18.36
CA HIS A 71 -10.15 5.93 18.36
C HIS A 71 -9.61 4.95 17.30
N HIS A 72 -9.36 5.45 16.07
CA HIS A 72 -8.79 4.65 14.98
C HIS A 72 -7.27 4.44 15.09
N GLN A 73 -6.63 5.02 16.10
CA GLN A 73 -5.18 4.94 16.33
C GLN A 73 -4.37 5.43 15.12
N VAL A 74 -4.87 6.44 14.39
CA VAL A 74 -4.24 6.94 13.16
C VAL A 74 -2.82 7.42 13.45
N LEU A 75 -2.67 8.24 14.49
CA LEU A 75 -1.37 8.79 14.90
C LEU A 75 -0.43 7.70 15.42
N GLU A 76 -0.96 6.71 16.14
CA GLU A 76 -0.17 5.57 16.64
C GLU A 76 0.42 4.77 15.49
N LYS A 77 -0.38 4.49 14.47
CA LYS A 77 0.05 3.74 13.27
C LYS A 77 1.00 4.55 12.39
N LEU A 78 0.77 5.86 12.23
CA LEU A 78 1.68 6.76 11.50
C LEU A 78 3.05 6.85 12.17
N CYS A 79 3.06 7.06 13.49
CA CYS A 79 4.29 7.13 14.26
C CYS A 79 5.09 5.84 14.20
N LEU A 80 4.45 4.67 14.08
CA LEU A 80 5.12 3.39 13.98
C LEU A 80 5.90 3.19 12.66
N ILE A 81 5.65 4.03 11.64
CA ILE A 81 6.42 4.05 10.40
C ILE A 81 7.84 4.55 10.65
N ILE A 82 8.02 5.54 11.53
CA ILE A 82 9.33 6.14 11.82
C ILE A 82 10.35 5.10 12.30
N PRO A 83 10.11 4.31 13.37
CA PRO A 83 11.06 3.28 13.79
C PRO A 83 11.23 2.17 12.73
N ALA A 84 10.20 1.85 11.95
CA ALA A 84 10.31 0.87 10.86
C ALA A 84 11.27 1.35 9.74
N VAL A 85 11.20 2.63 9.37
CA VAL A 85 12.12 3.26 8.41
C VAL A 85 13.55 3.25 8.96
N VAL A 86 13.72 3.66 10.22
CA VAL A 86 15.04 3.67 10.88
C VAL A 86 15.65 2.26 10.91
N MET A 87 14.87 1.25 11.28
CA MET A 87 15.31 -0.15 11.25
C MET A 87 15.71 -0.61 9.85
N ASN A 88 14.92 -0.27 8.82
CA ASN A 88 15.20 -0.63 7.44
C ASN A 88 16.48 0.03 6.88
N LEU A 89 16.89 1.19 7.42
CA LEU A 89 18.12 1.87 7.00
C LEU A 89 19.35 1.38 7.77
N LEU A 90 19.24 1.20 9.09
CA LEU A 90 20.38 0.90 9.96
C LEU A 90 20.76 -0.58 9.94
N ILE A 91 19.79 -1.50 10.01
CA ILE A 91 20.09 -2.93 10.23
C ILE A 91 20.87 -3.54 9.06
N PRO A 92 20.47 -3.36 7.78
CA PRO A 92 21.21 -3.91 6.65
C PRO A 92 22.60 -3.30 6.47
N LEU A 93 22.79 -2.03 6.88
CA LEU A 93 24.08 -1.34 6.80
C LEU A 93 25.12 -1.96 7.72
N VAL A 94 24.70 -2.43 8.90
CA VAL A 94 25.62 -3.06 9.86
C VAL A 94 25.94 -4.51 9.49
N LEU A 95 25.02 -5.18 8.81
CA LEU A 95 25.17 -6.59 8.42
C LEU A 95 25.89 -6.76 7.06
N ASP A 96 26.52 -5.72 6.52
CA ASP A 96 27.18 -5.75 5.20
C ASP A 96 28.22 -6.88 5.07
N GLN A 97 28.87 -7.27 6.17
CA GLN A 97 29.80 -8.41 6.23
C GLN A 97 29.14 -9.78 5.98
N TYR A 98 27.82 -9.90 6.16
CA TYR A 98 27.04 -11.12 5.94
C TYR A 98 26.01 -10.91 4.83
N VAL A 99 26.47 -10.95 3.57
CA VAL A 99 25.69 -10.63 2.37
C VAL A 99 24.31 -11.33 2.33
N LEU A 100 24.25 -12.63 2.61
CA LEU A 100 22.99 -13.40 2.58
C LEU A 100 22.00 -12.99 3.67
N LEU A 101 22.49 -12.76 4.90
CA LEU A 101 21.65 -12.34 6.03
C LEU A 101 21.17 -10.90 5.85
N SER A 102 22.04 -10.02 5.36
CA SER A 102 21.69 -8.62 5.08
C SER A 102 20.58 -8.52 4.04
N ASP A 103 20.68 -9.26 2.93
CA ASP A 103 19.67 -9.25 1.87
C ASP A 103 18.30 -9.78 2.34
N LEU A 104 18.30 -10.88 3.11
CA LEU A 104 17.06 -11.42 3.67
C LEU A 104 16.40 -10.44 4.65
N ILE A 105 17.17 -9.83 5.54
CA ILE A 105 16.66 -8.87 6.53
C ILE A 105 16.17 -7.60 5.84
N ASP A 106 16.86 -7.12 4.80
CA ASP A 106 16.44 -5.97 4.00
C ASP A 106 15.05 -6.19 3.40
N ARG A 107 14.83 -7.35 2.77
CA ARG A 107 13.54 -7.73 2.20
C ARG A 107 12.44 -7.82 3.25
N VAL A 108 12.70 -8.50 4.37
CA VAL A 108 11.73 -8.65 5.47
C VAL A 108 11.35 -7.29 6.06
N LEU A 109 12.33 -6.42 6.32
CA LEU A 109 12.07 -5.07 6.83
C LEU A 109 11.32 -4.22 5.81
N GLY A 110 11.61 -4.37 4.52
CA GLY A 110 10.89 -3.69 3.44
C GLY A 110 9.41 -4.08 3.39
N ILE A 111 9.12 -5.39 3.46
CA ILE A 111 7.74 -5.91 3.51
C ILE A 111 7.03 -5.42 4.77
N TRP A 112 7.71 -5.44 5.92
CA TRP A 112 7.17 -4.92 7.18
C TRP A 112 6.81 -3.44 7.09
N LEU A 113 7.66 -2.63 6.46
CA LEU A 113 7.42 -1.21 6.24
C LEU A 113 6.19 -0.97 5.35
N ILE A 114 6.02 -1.74 4.29
CA ILE A 114 4.81 -1.70 3.45
C ILE A 114 3.57 -2.03 4.29
N PHE A 115 3.63 -3.08 5.11
CA PHE A 115 2.52 -3.46 5.96
C PHE A 115 2.14 -2.35 6.96
N ALA A 116 3.14 -1.70 7.57
CA ALA A 116 2.94 -0.55 8.45
C ALA A 116 2.26 0.62 7.71
N LEU A 117 2.69 0.92 6.49
CA LEU A 117 2.09 1.95 5.64
C LEU A 117 0.62 1.63 5.31
N ILE A 118 0.31 0.41 4.86
CA ILE A 118 -1.06 -0.01 4.54
C ILE A 118 -1.95 0.13 5.78
N ARG A 119 -1.50 -0.38 6.94
CA ARG A 119 -2.26 -0.32 8.20
C ARG A 119 -2.53 1.11 8.63
N SER A 120 -1.56 2.00 8.44
CA SER A 120 -1.69 3.43 8.73
C SER A 120 -2.70 4.10 7.80
N SER A 121 -2.60 3.87 6.49
CA SER A 121 -3.54 4.42 5.52
C SER A 121 -4.97 3.93 5.74
N TYR A 122 -5.15 2.66 6.13
CA TYR A 122 -6.46 2.10 6.44
C TYR A 122 -7.10 2.80 7.64
N ALA A 123 -6.33 3.01 8.72
CA ALA A 123 -6.81 3.74 9.87
C ALA A 123 -7.21 5.18 9.54
N PHE A 124 -6.44 5.84 8.68
CA PHE A 124 -6.75 7.19 8.22
C PHE A 124 -8.05 7.23 7.41
N LEU A 125 -8.24 6.27 6.51
CA LEU A 125 -9.46 6.16 5.70
C LEU A 125 -10.69 5.82 6.55
N ASP A 126 -10.54 4.97 7.57
CA ASP A 126 -11.63 4.66 8.51
C ASP A 126 -12.00 5.86 9.37
N ALA A 127 -11.01 6.57 9.91
CA ALA A 127 -11.25 7.80 10.65
C ALA A 127 -11.94 8.86 9.77
N SER A 128 -11.52 8.99 8.51
CA SER A 128 -12.16 9.88 7.54
C SER A 128 -13.62 9.47 7.29
N ASN A 129 -13.89 8.19 7.07
CA ASN A 129 -15.25 7.68 6.88
C ASN A 129 -16.18 8.05 8.04
N ASP A 130 -15.73 7.84 9.27
CA ASP A 130 -16.55 8.09 10.47
C ASP A 130 -16.78 9.58 10.71
N ILE A 131 -15.76 10.39 10.43
CA ILE A 131 -15.86 11.85 10.38
C ILE A 131 -16.93 12.30 9.37
N PHE A 132 -16.90 11.74 8.15
CA PHE A 132 -17.87 12.08 7.11
C PHE A 132 -19.29 11.66 7.49
N ASN A 133 -19.45 10.52 8.16
CA ASN A 133 -20.76 10.02 8.59
C ASN A 133 -21.37 10.82 9.76
N MET A 134 -20.54 11.44 10.61
CA MET A 134 -21.01 12.31 11.69
C MET A 134 -21.61 13.63 11.18
N ASN A 135 -21.01 14.21 10.12
CA ASN A 135 -21.60 15.37 9.48
C ASN A 135 -22.81 14.91 8.65
N HIS A 136 -24.02 15.33 9.01
CA HIS A 136 -25.29 14.97 8.34
C HIS A 136 -25.34 15.18 6.80
N LEU A 137 -24.29 15.73 6.20
CA LEU A 137 -24.03 15.82 4.76
C LEU A 137 -23.91 14.46 4.05
N SER A 138 -23.66 13.36 4.78
CA SER A 138 -23.43 12.02 4.19
C SER A 138 -24.70 11.21 3.89
N LYS A 139 -25.91 11.67 4.26
CA LYS A 139 -27.15 10.85 4.18
C LYS A 139 -27.46 10.27 2.79
N ASN A 140 -26.96 10.88 1.72
CA ASN A 140 -27.27 10.49 0.34
C ASN A 140 -26.04 10.00 -0.47
N LEU A 141 -24.85 9.93 0.13
CA LEU A 141 -23.62 9.54 -0.58
C LEU A 141 -23.05 8.23 -0.01
N PRO A 142 -22.74 7.23 -0.87
CA PRO A 142 -22.18 5.96 -0.41
C PRO A 142 -20.67 6.08 -0.11
N VAL A 143 -20.30 6.97 0.83
CA VAL A 143 -18.89 7.28 1.18
C VAL A 143 -18.12 6.02 1.57
N LYS A 144 -18.79 5.09 2.28
CA LYS A 144 -18.21 3.80 2.67
C LYS A 144 -17.73 2.97 1.48
N SER A 145 -18.50 2.95 0.38
CA SER A 145 -18.14 2.20 -0.84
C SER A 145 -16.89 2.78 -1.50
N PHE A 146 -16.76 4.11 -1.53
CA PHE A 146 -15.55 4.77 -2.04
C PHE A 146 -14.34 4.49 -1.16
N VAL A 147 -14.48 4.59 0.16
CA VAL A 147 -13.42 4.25 1.12
C VAL A 147 -12.95 2.81 0.93
N GLN A 148 -13.88 1.88 0.71
CA GLN A 148 -13.56 0.48 0.44
C GLN A 148 -12.81 0.31 -0.90
N LEU A 149 -13.19 1.05 -1.93
CA LEU A 149 -12.47 1.08 -3.21
C LEU A 149 -11.02 1.57 -3.01
N PHE A 150 -10.82 2.66 -2.28
CA PHE A 150 -9.46 3.17 -1.98
C PHE A 150 -8.63 2.18 -1.17
N LYS A 151 -9.23 1.52 -0.16
CA LYS A 151 -8.55 0.46 0.61
C LYS A 151 -8.10 -0.68 -0.29
N LEU A 152 -8.95 -1.10 -1.22
CA LEU A 152 -8.64 -2.13 -2.19
C LEU A 152 -7.48 -1.71 -3.11
N THR A 153 -7.52 -0.48 -3.62
CA THR A 153 -6.41 0.07 -4.43
C THR A 153 -5.09 0.08 -3.67
N ILE A 154 -5.09 0.55 -2.41
CA ILE A 154 -3.89 0.55 -1.55
C ILE A 154 -3.38 -0.87 -1.31
N PHE A 155 -4.28 -1.84 -1.12
CA PHE A 155 -3.90 -3.25 -0.96
C PHE A 155 -3.18 -3.77 -2.20
N PHE A 156 -3.73 -3.54 -3.41
CA PHE A 156 -3.08 -3.96 -4.66
C PHE A 156 -1.71 -3.30 -4.84
N ILE A 157 -1.59 -2.00 -4.61
CA ILE A 157 -0.31 -1.30 -4.68
C ILE A 157 0.69 -1.96 -3.71
N GLY A 158 0.29 -2.15 -2.45
CA GLY A 158 1.13 -2.79 -1.45
C GLY A 158 1.52 -4.23 -1.79
N PHE A 159 0.59 -4.99 -2.37
CA PHE A 159 0.83 -6.36 -2.83
C PHE A 159 1.88 -6.41 -3.95
N PHE A 160 1.75 -5.55 -4.98
CA PHE A 160 2.73 -5.50 -6.07
C PHE A 160 4.09 -5.01 -5.61
N VAL A 161 4.16 -4.01 -4.74
CA VAL A 161 5.43 -3.55 -4.16
C VAL A 161 6.03 -4.65 -3.27
N GLY A 162 5.21 -5.40 -2.53
CA GLY A 162 5.66 -6.55 -1.75
C GLY A 162 6.33 -7.61 -2.62
N ILE A 163 5.64 -8.07 -3.67
CA ILE A 163 6.19 -9.04 -4.63
C ILE A 163 7.44 -8.49 -5.31
N SER A 164 7.48 -7.18 -5.62
CA SER A 164 8.63 -6.57 -6.26
C SER A 164 9.90 -6.65 -5.41
N ILE A 165 9.76 -6.50 -4.08
CA ILE A 165 10.86 -6.69 -3.12
C ILE A 165 11.32 -8.14 -3.10
N LEU A 166 10.39 -9.11 -3.11
CA LEU A 166 10.76 -10.53 -3.11
C LEU A 166 11.47 -10.94 -4.41
N ALA A 167 11.01 -10.42 -5.54
CA ALA A 167 11.50 -10.77 -6.86
C ALA A 167 12.69 -9.92 -7.34
N ASP A 168 13.09 -8.90 -6.57
CA ASP A 168 14.11 -7.91 -6.93
C ASP A 168 13.88 -7.29 -8.32
N ARG A 169 12.61 -6.96 -8.60
CA ARG A 169 12.16 -6.30 -9.84
C ARG A 169 11.34 -5.08 -9.50
N SER A 170 11.10 -4.22 -10.49
CA SER A 170 10.20 -3.09 -10.29
C SER A 170 8.74 -3.57 -10.16
N PRO A 171 7.91 -2.95 -9.31
CA PRO A 171 6.49 -3.29 -9.24
C PRO A 171 5.78 -3.16 -10.59
N VAL A 172 6.24 -2.21 -11.40
CA VAL A 172 5.71 -1.95 -12.76
C VAL A 172 5.88 -3.17 -13.65
N TYR A 173 6.94 -3.97 -13.49
CA TYR A 173 7.15 -5.18 -14.28
C TYR A 173 5.97 -6.16 -14.17
N PHE A 174 5.45 -6.36 -12.95
CA PHE A 174 4.30 -7.24 -12.70
C PHE A 174 3.00 -6.65 -13.26
N LEU A 175 2.81 -5.34 -13.09
CA LEU A 175 1.67 -4.63 -13.65
C LEU A 175 1.66 -4.66 -15.18
N SER A 176 2.82 -4.55 -15.83
CA SER A 176 2.96 -4.67 -17.28
C SER A 176 2.58 -6.08 -17.77
N GLY A 177 3.05 -7.12 -17.09
CA GLY A 177 2.68 -8.51 -17.43
C GLY A 177 1.17 -8.76 -17.31
N LEU A 178 0.55 -8.29 -16.22
CA LEU A 178 -0.90 -8.37 -16.05
C LEU A 178 -1.65 -7.53 -17.09
N GLY A 179 -1.15 -6.35 -17.44
CA GLY A 179 -1.74 -5.50 -18.48
C GLY A 179 -1.75 -6.18 -19.84
N VAL A 180 -0.63 -6.80 -20.25
CA VAL A 180 -0.53 -7.56 -21.50
C VAL A 180 -1.46 -8.79 -21.47
N ALA A 181 -1.47 -9.54 -20.38
CA ALA A 181 -2.36 -10.70 -20.23
C ALA A 181 -3.84 -10.28 -20.28
N THR A 182 -4.22 -9.21 -19.59
CA THR A 182 -5.59 -8.67 -19.61
C THR A 182 -5.97 -8.20 -21.00
N GLY A 183 -5.07 -7.52 -21.71
CA GLY A 183 -5.28 -7.11 -23.10
C GLY A 183 -5.47 -8.29 -24.04
N LEU A 184 -4.69 -9.35 -23.89
CA LEU A 184 -4.84 -10.59 -24.66
C LEU A 184 -6.18 -11.28 -24.38
N VAL A 185 -6.57 -11.39 -23.11
CA VAL A 185 -7.88 -11.95 -22.72
C VAL A 185 -9.01 -11.11 -23.32
N LEU A 186 -8.92 -9.78 -23.22
CA LEU A 186 -9.91 -8.87 -23.76
C LEU A 186 -9.99 -8.94 -25.29
N LEU A 187 -8.86 -9.13 -25.97
CA LEU A 187 -8.81 -9.32 -27.42
C LEU A 187 -9.44 -10.65 -27.83
N MET A 188 -9.10 -11.74 -27.14
CA MET A 188 -9.62 -13.08 -27.44
C MET A 188 -11.13 -13.19 -27.20
N PHE A 189 -11.64 -12.53 -26.16
CA PHE A 189 -13.06 -12.55 -25.82
C PHE A 189 -13.84 -11.32 -26.32
N LYS A 190 -13.25 -10.46 -27.15
CA LYS A 190 -13.87 -9.20 -27.57
C LYS A 190 -15.27 -9.41 -28.13
N ASP A 191 -15.42 -10.33 -29.08
CA ASP A 191 -16.70 -10.56 -29.77
C ASP A 191 -17.70 -11.25 -28.85
N THR A 192 -17.25 -12.13 -27.96
CA THR A 192 -18.09 -12.74 -26.92
C THR A 192 -18.63 -11.68 -25.95
N ILE A 193 -17.80 -10.73 -25.51
CA ILE A 193 -18.20 -9.64 -24.62
C ILE A 193 -19.20 -8.73 -25.34
N LEU A 194 -18.96 -8.37 -26.61
CA LEU A 194 -19.89 -7.56 -27.41
C LEU A 194 -21.23 -8.27 -27.61
N GLY A 195 -21.23 -9.56 -27.92
CA GLY A 195 -22.45 -10.36 -28.04
C GLY A 195 -23.23 -10.44 -26.72
N PHE A 196 -22.53 -10.61 -25.60
CA PHE A 196 -23.12 -10.61 -24.26
C PHE A 196 -23.76 -9.26 -23.91
N VAL A 197 -23.04 -8.15 -24.14
CA VAL A 197 -23.57 -6.79 -23.89
C VAL A 197 -24.77 -6.51 -24.80
N ALA A 198 -24.71 -6.90 -26.08
CA ALA A 198 -25.84 -6.77 -27.00
C ALA A 198 -27.05 -7.57 -26.52
N GLY A 199 -26.85 -8.79 -26.01
CA GLY A 199 -27.91 -9.62 -25.42
C GLY A 199 -28.56 -8.95 -24.20
N ILE A 200 -27.76 -8.44 -23.25
CA ILE A 200 -28.27 -7.67 -22.11
C ILE A 200 -29.06 -6.45 -22.59
N GLN A 201 -28.53 -5.72 -23.58
CA GLN A 201 -29.17 -4.50 -24.08
C GLN A 201 -30.51 -4.80 -24.78
N LEU A 202 -30.57 -5.85 -25.60
CA LEU A 202 -31.79 -6.34 -26.25
C LEU A 202 -32.86 -6.70 -25.22
N ALA A 203 -32.49 -7.47 -24.20
CA ALA A 203 -33.40 -7.89 -23.14
C ALA A 203 -33.85 -6.72 -22.25
N ALA A 204 -32.91 -5.87 -21.81
CA ALA A 204 -33.20 -4.77 -20.89
C ALA A 204 -34.07 -3.67 -21.52
N ASN A 205 -33.95 -3.46 -22.84
CA ASN A 205 -34.74 -2.47 -23.57
C ASN A 205 -35.94 -3.08 -24.32
N GLN A 206 -36.19 -4.38 -24.18
CA GLN A 206 -37.27 -5.09 -24.88
C GLN A 206 -37.27 -4.82 -26.39
N MET A 207 -36.09 -4.74 -27.01
CA MET A 207 -35.97 -4.37 -28.43
C MET A 207 -36.51 -5.44 -29.37
N ILE A 208 -36.65 -6.67 -28.90
CA ILE A 208 -37.10 -7.84 -29.65
C ILE A 208 -37.87 -8.76 -28.70
N GLN A 209 -39.00 -9.30 -29.15
CA GLN A 209 -39.80 -10.31 -28.44
C GLN A 209 -39.92 -11.60 -29.24
N VAL A 210 -40.28 -12.68 -28.56
CA VAL A 210 -40.57 -13.98 -29.21
C VAL A 210 -41.77 -13.81 -30.13
N GLY A 211 -41.63 -14.25 -31.38
CA GLY A 211 -42.62 -14.08 -32.45
C GLY A 211 -42.41 -12.86 -33.34
N ASP A 212 -41.49 -11.94 -33.00
CA ASP A 212 -41.18 -10.81 -33.87
C ASP A 212 -40.47 -11.27 -35.15
N TRP A 213 -40.79 -10.66 -36.30
CA TRP A 213 -40.03 -10.84 -37.54
C TRP A 213 -38.90 -9.81 -37.60
N ILE A 214 -37.65 -10.26 -37.71
CA ILE A 214 -36.48 -9.39 -37.79
C ILE A 214 -35.82 -9.53 -39.17
N GLN A 215 -35.27 -8.43 -39.69
CA GLN A 215 -34.48 -8.38 -40.91
C GLN A 215 -33.24 -7.50 -40.72
N MET A 216 -32.08 -8.01 -41.11
CA MET A 216 -30.81 -7.28 -41.14
C MET A 216 -30.25 -7.24 -42.56
N ASP A 217 -30.62 -6.19 -43.30
CA ASP A 217 -30.29 -6.01 -44.73
C ASP A 217 -28.78 -6.11 -45.02
N LYS A 218 -27.95 -5.54 -44.13
CA LYS A 218 -26.50 -5.53 -44.26
C LYS A 218 -25.87 -6.94 -44.23
N TYR A 219 -26.52 -7.89 -43.57
CA TYR A 219 -26.05 -9.26 -43.43
C TYR A 219 -26.92 -10.26 -44.20
N GLY A 220 -27.95 -9.77 -44.91
CA GLY A 220 -28.88 -10.61 -45.68
C GLY A 220 -29.65 -11.63 -44.84
N ALA A 221 -29.86 -11.36 -43.54
CA ALA A 221 -30.49 -12.30 -42.61
C ALA A 221 -31.91 -11.83 -42.25
N ASN A 222 -32.91 -12.72 -42.33
CA ASN A 222 -34.29 -12.47 -41.91
C ASN A 222 -34.96 -13.73 -41.35
N GLY A 223 -35.94 -13.56 -40.44
CA GLY A 223 -36.68 -14.66 -39.84
C GLY A 223 -37.50 -14.24 -38.62
N SER A 224 -38.32 -15.16 -38.11
CA SER A 224 -39.04 -14.99 -36.83
C SER A 224 -38.16 -15.36 -35.63
N VAL A 225 -38.38 -14.71 -34.50
CA VAL A 225 -37.70 -15.01 -33.23
C VAL A 225 -38.41 -16.14 -32.51
N ASP A 226 -37.67 -17.18 -32.17
CA ASP A 226 -38.13 -18.32 -31.36
C ASP A 226 -37.72 -18.20 -29.89
#